data_AF-A0A356P9T1-F1
#
_entry.id   AF-A0A356P9T1-F1
#
_cell.length_a   1.000
_cell.length_b   1.000
_cell.length_c   1.000
_cell.angle_alpha   90.00
_cell.angle_beta   90.00
_cell.angle_gamma   90.00
#
_symmetry.space_group_name_H-M   'P 1'
#
loop_
_entity.id
_entity.type
_entity.pdbx_description
1 polymer ?
#
loop_
_entity_poly.entity_id
_entity_poly.type
_entity_poly.pdbx_seq_one_letter_code
_entity_poly.pdbx_strand_id
1 'polypeptide(L)'
;MAKIELIATAAFGLESIVARELKNLGYDNLIVENGKVTFATDELGICRTNLWLRSSDRVLLKMGSFKARTFEELFQQTKALPWEEWLPEDANFPVQGKSIKSQLFSVSDCQAIVKKAIVERLKESYSTTWFEETGPRYQI
;
A
#
# COMPACT_ATOMS: atom_id res chain seq x y z
N MET A 1 15.00 1.57 14.18
CA MET A 1 14.42 0.69 13.15
C MET A 1 13.11 1.31 12.71
N ALA A 2 12.92 1.51 11.41
CA ALA A 2 11.73 2.16 10.89
C ALA A 2 10.49 1.31 11.21
N LYS A 3 9.43 1.95 11.72
CA LYS A 3 8.18 1.29 12.03
C LYS A 3 7.33 1.26 10.76
N ILE A 4 7.29 0.11 10.10
CA ILE A 4 6.54 -0.11 8.86
C ILE A 4 5.14 -0.59 9.21
N GLU A 5 4.10 -0.04 8.57
CA GLU A 5 2.74 -0.57 8.69
C GLU A 5 2.45 -1.52 7.52
N LEU A 6 1.99 -2.73 7.84
CA LEU A 6 1.56 -3.74 6.89
C LEU A 6 0.06 -4.04 7.03
N ILE A 7 -0.53 -4.49 5.93
CA ILE A 7 -1.92 -4.95 5.86
C ILE A 7 -1.91 -6.39 5.34
N ALA A 8 -2.34 -7.33 6.18
CA ALA A 8 -2.64 -8.70 5.77
C ALA A 8 -4.10 -8.75 5.32
N THR A 9 -4.36 -8.97 4.03
CA THR A 9 -5.73 -9.12 3.52
C THR A 9 -6.26 -10.51 3.85
N ALA A 10 -7.57 -10.62 4.06
CA ALA A 10 -8.24 -11.86 4.40
C ALA A 10 -9.61 -11.93 3.73
N ALA A 11 -10.06 -13.14 3.40
CA ALA A 11 -11.45 -13.37 3.06
C ALA A 11 -12.36 -12.99 4.25
N PHE A 12 -13.55 -12.47 3.96
CA PHE A 12 -14.53 -12.10 4.99
C PHE A 12 -14.82 -13.29 5.92
N GLY A 13 -14.68 -13.07 7.23
CA GLY A 13 -14.86 -14.08 8.27
C GLY A 13 -13.58 -14.79 8.71
N LEU A 14 -12.46 -14.65 7.99
CA LEU A 14 -11.16 -15.25 8.35
C LEU A 14 -10.21 -14.29 9.07
N GLU A 15 -10.62 -13.05 9.31
CA GLU A 15 -9.76 -11.99 9.86
C GLU A 15 -9.27 -12.35 11.28
N SER A 16 -10.13 -13.00 12.06
CA SER A 16 -9.77 -13.50 13.40
C SER A 16 -8.69 -14.60 13.36
N ILE A 17 -8.69 -15.43 12.32
CA ILE A 17 -7.69 -16.47 12.13
C ILE A 17 -6.35 -15.84 11.75
N VAL A 18 -6.35 -14.91 10.79
CA VAL A 18 -5.15 -14.15 10.40
C VAL A 18 -4.58 -13.38 11.59
N ALA A 19 -5.43 -12.71 12.38
CA ALA A 19 -4.99 -12.01 13.57
C ALA A 19 -4.35 -12.96 14.60
N ARG A 20 -4.89 -14.17 14.77
CA ARG A 20 -4.27 -15.19 15.64
C ARG A 20 -2.91 -15.66 15.12
N GLU A 21 -2.77 -15.88 13.81
CA GLU A 21 -1.48 -16.22 13.22
C GLU A 21 -0.45 -15.11 13.44
N LEU A 22 -0.83 -13.85 13.24
CA LEU A 22 0.02 -12.69 13.51
C LEU A 22 0.46 -12.61 14.98
N LYS A 23 -0.46 -12.85 15.93
CA LYS A 23 -0.10 -12.92 17.37
C LYS A 23 0.88 -14.05 17.65
N ASN A 24 0.68 -15.23 17.06
CA ASN A 24 1.61 -16.35 17.21
C ASN A 24 3.01 -16.05 16.64
N LEU A 25 3.11 -15.16 15.65
CA LEU A 25 4.39 -14.66 15.13
C LEU A 25 5.01 -13.57 16.02
N GLY A 26 4.30 -13.08 17.03
CA GLY A 26 4.77 -12.05 17.96
C GLY A 26 4.34 -10.63 17.60
N TYR A 27 3.29 -10.46 16.79
CA TYR A 27 2.70 -9.16 16.50
C TYR A 27 1.43 -8.94 17.35
N ASP A 28 1.53 -8.07 18.36
CA ASP A 28 0.45 -7.88 19.34
C ASP A 28 -0.49 -6.70 19.01
N ASN A 29 0.05 -5.64 18.40
CA ASN A 29 -0.69 -4.42 18.08
C ASN A 29 -1.40 -4.56 16.73
N LEU A 30 -2.51 -5.28 16.74
CA LEU A 30 -3.31 -5.57 15.54
C LEU A 30 -4.60 -4.74 15.50
N ILE A 31 -4.88 -4.16 14.34
CA ILE A 31 -6.16 -3.53 14.02
C ILE A 31 -6.90 -4.45 13.06
N VAL A 32 -7.93 -5.13 13.58
CA VAL A 32 -8.76 -6.06 12.81
C VAL A 32 -9.96 -5.31 12.25
N GLU A 33 -10.10 -5.32 10.93
CA GLU A 33 -11.22 -4.73 10.21
C GLU A 33 -11.77 -5.78 9.23
N ASN A 34 -12.99 -5.58 8.71
CA ASN A 34 -13.53 -6.52 7.75
C ASN A 34 -12.63 -6.64 6.50
N GLY A 35 -12.21 -7.86 6.19
CA GLY A 35 -11.36 -8.21 5.07
C GLY A 35 -9.86 -7.94 5.24
N LYS A 36 -9.38 -7.46 6.40
CA LYS A 36 -7.95 -7.19 6.60
C LYS A 36 -7.53 -7.07 8.07
N VAL A 37 -6.24 -7.26 8.33
CA VAL A 37 -5.59 -6.97 9.61
C VAL A 37 -4.40 -6.04 9.38
N THR A 38 -4.40 -4.88 10.02
CA THR A 38 -3.28 -3.91 9.95
C THR A 38 -2.38 -4.07 11.18
N PHE A 39 -1.07 -4.06 11.00
CA PHE A 39 -0.10 -4.22 12.08
C PHE A 39 1.21 -3.52 11.75
N ALA A 40 2.00 -3.22 12.78
CA ALA A 40 3.31 -2.59 12.62
C ALA A 40 4.44 -3.62 12.79
N THR A 41 5.51 -3.46 12.03
CA THR A 41 6.69 -4.34 12.08
C THR A 41 7.94 -3.64 11.53
N ASP A 42 9.06 -4.37 11.50
CA ASP A 42 10.30 -3.99 10.81
C ASP A 42 10.39 -4.65 9.41
N GLU A 43 11.51 -4.46 8.73
CA GLU A 43 11.74 -4.99 7.37
C GLU A 43 11.73 -6.53 7.35
N LEU A 44 12.32 -7.17 8.37
CA LEU A 44 12.30 -8.64 8.50
C LEU A 44 10.88 -9.16 8.68
N GLY A 45 10.02 -8.35 9.28
CA GLY A 45 8.60 -8.59 9.39
C GLY A 45 7.92 -8.87 8.06
N ILE A 46 8.25 -8.11 7.01
CA ILE A 46 7.69 -8.28 5.66
C ILE A 46 7.96 -9.71 5.18
N CYS A 47 9.22 -10.14 5.23
CA CYS A 47 9.62 -11.49 4.82
C CYS A 47 8.93 -12.55 5.68
N ARG A 48 8.96 -12.38 7.01
CA ARG A 48 8.42 -13.35 7.96
C ARG A 48 6.92 -13.56 7.75
N THR A 49 6.14 -12.49 7.55
CA THR A 49 4.70 -12.63 7.36
C THR A 49 4.33 -13.25 6.03
N ASN A 50 5.08 -12.96 4.95
CA ASN A 50 4.86 -13.62 3.66
C ASN A 50 5.18 -15.13 3.72
N LEU A 51 6.16 -15.54 4.53
CA LEU A 51 6.53 -16.95 4.66
C LEU A 51 5.60 -17.76 5.58
N TRP A 52 5.01 -17.13 6.60
CA TRP A 52 4.35 -17.87 7.70
C TRP A 52 2.83 -17.70 7.78
N LEU A 53 2.25 -16.63 7.22
CA LEU A 53 0.79 -16.50 7.20
C LEU A 53 0.20 -17.49 6.21
N ARG A 54 -0.73 -18.33 6.68
CA ARG A 54 -1.36 -19.38 5.86
C ARG A 54 -2.76 -19.00 5.43
N SER A 55 -3.40 -18.12 6.19
CA SER A 55 -4.81 -17.76 6.01
C SER A 55 -4.99 -16.38 5.35
N SER A 56 -3.90 -15.64 5.14
CA SER A 56 -3.92 -14.33 4.48
C SER A 56 -3.70 -14.49 2.98
N ASP A 57 -4.41 -13.68 2.17
CA ASP A 57 -4.25 -13.71 0.72
C ASP A 57 -3.00 -12.96 0.26
N ARG A 58 -2.74 -11.79 0.85
CA ARG A 58 -1.61 -10.90 0.51
C ARG A 58 -1.18 -10.10 1.72
N VAL A 59 0.11 -9.81 1.79
CA VAL A 59 0.69 -8.83 2.72
C VAL A 59 1.08 -7.58 1.92
N LEU A 60 0.44 -6.46 2.22
CA LEU A 60 0.63 -5.18 1.54
C LEU A 60 1.36 -4.20 2.46
N LEU A 61 2.24 -3.40 1.89
CA LEU A 61 2.81 -2.23 2.56
C LEU A 61 1.78 -1.09 2.55
N LYS A 62 1.49 -0.52 3.72
CA LYS A 62 0.61 0.64 3.83
C LYS A 62 1.43 1.92 3.67
N MET A 63 1.40 2.49 2.47
CA MET A 63 2.11 3.75 2.16
C MET A 63 1.53 4.96 2.90
N GLY A 64 0.22 4.97 3.15
CA GLY A 64 -0.45 6.08 3.84
C GLY A 64 -1.95 5.87 3.93
N SER A 65 -2.62 6.71 4.72
CA SER A 65 -4.08 6.77 4.79
C SER A 65 -4.52 8.20 5.06
N PHE A 66 -5.42 8.70 4.23
CA PHE A 66 -5.93 10.06 4.31
C PHE A 66 -7.34 10.14 3.73
N LYS A 67 -8.02 11.25 4.03
CA LYS A 67 -9.34 11.57 3.47
C LYS A 67 -9.17 12.50 2.28
N ALA A 68 -9.80 12.15 1.16
CA ALA A 68 -9.89 12.99 -0.02
C ALA A 68 -11.34 13.00 -0.55
N ARG A 69 -11.84 14.18 -0.88
CA ARG A 69 -13.17 14.43 -1.45
C ARG A 69 -13.09 15.02 -2.86
N THR A 70 -11.93 15.51 -3.25
CA THR A 70 -11.64 16.05 -4.58
C THR A 70 -10.43 15.32 -5.20
N PHE A 71 -10.33 15.35 -6.53
CA PHE A 71 -9.16 14.78 -7.22
C PHE A 71 -7.87 15.52 -6.90
N GLU A 72 -7.94 16.83 -6.62
CA GLU A 72 -6.78 17.62 -6.21
C GLU A 72 -6.28 17.17 -4.82
N GLU A 73 -7.19 16.97 -3.86
CA GLU A 73 -6.82 16.42 -2.55
C GLU A 73 -6.20 15.03 -2.69
N LEU A 74 -6.77 14.16 -3.53
CA LEU A 74 -6.20 12.84 -3.79
C LEU A 74 -4.80 12.95 -4.39
N PHE A 75 -4.59 13.85 -5.35
CA PHE A 75 -3.30 14.08 -5.99
C PHE A 75 -2.24 14.56 -4.98
N GLN A 76 -2.51 15.65 -4.26
CA GLN A 76 -1.55 16.26 -3.34
C GLN A 76 -1.19 15.33 -2.19
N GLN A 77 -2.19 14.68 -1.58
CA GLN A 77 -1.96 13.77 -0.46
C GLN A 77 -1.23 12.49 -0.89
N THR A 78 -1.50 11.99 -2.11
CA THR A 78 -0.73 10.87 -2.67
C THR A 78 0.72 11.28 -2.93
N LYS A 79 0.93 12.45 -3.55
CA LYS A 79 2.27 12.97 -3.87
C LYS A 79 3.12 13.21 -2.61
N ALA A 80 2.50 13.56 -1.49
CA ALA A 80 3.19 13.81 -0.23
C ALA A 80 3.77 12.56 0.46
N LEU A 81 3.39 11.35 0.02
CA LEU A 81 3.95 10.11 0.58
C LEU A 81 5.38 9.85 0.08
N PRO A 82 6.24 9.18 0.88
CA PRO A 82 7.65 8.94 0.55
C PRO A 82 7.80 7.76 -0.42
N TRP A 83 7.33 7.92 -1.65
CA TRP A 83 7.36 6.85 -2.68
C TRP A 83 8.78 6.44 -3.06
N GLU A 84 9.70 7.39 -3.07
CA GLU A 84 11.12 7.19 -3.40
C GLU A 84 11.86 6.27 -2.43
N GLU A 85 11.35 6.06 -1.22
CA GLU A 85 11.92 5.09 -0.27
C GLU A 85 11.64 3.64 -0.68
N TRP A 86 10.66 3.42 -1.56
CA TRP A 86 10.16 2.07 -1.90
C TRP A 86 10.21 1.74 -3.39
N LEU A 87 10.11 2.76 -4.25
CA LEU A 87 10.11 2.60 -5.70
C LEU A 87 11.47 3.06 -6.26
N PRO A 88 12.27 2.16 -6.85
CA PRO A 88 13.46 2.55 -7.60
C PRO A 88 13.10 3.35 -8.85
N GLU A 89 14.08 4.04 -9.43
CA GLU A 89 13.89 4.87 -10.63
C GLU A 89 13.32 4.08 -11.82
N ASP A 90 13.70 2.82 -11.99
CA ASP A 90 13.23 1.97 -13.09
C ASP A 90 11.94 1.18 -12.76
N ALA A 91 11.31 1.41 -11.61
CA ALA A 91 10.17 0.64 -11.13
C ALA A 91 9.01 0.59 -12.15
N ASN A 92 8.44 -0.60 -12.34
CA ASN A 92 7.18 -0.76 -13.06
C ASN A 92 6.02 -0.79 -12.06
N PHE A 93 5.20 0.28 -11.99
CA PHE A 93 4.21 0.42 -10.92
C PHE A 93 2.77 0.60 -11.43
N PRO A 94 2.05 -0.48 -11.78
CA PRO A 94 0.66 -0.39 -12.18
C PRO A 94 -0.23 -0.12 -10.96
N VAL A 95 -1.17 0.82 -11.11
CA VAL A 95 -2.10 1.24 -10.03
C VAL A 95 -3.46 0.56 -10.18
N GLN A 96 -3.92 -0.11 -9.13
CA GLN A 96 -5.25 -0.68 -9.01
C GLN A 96 -6.09 0.12 -8.01
N GLY A 97 -7.33 0.42 -8.40
CA GLY A 97 -8.23 1.25 -7.60
C GLY A 97 -9.50 0.52 -7.19
N LYS A 98 -10.06 0.92 -6.06
CA LYS A 98 -11.42 0.58 -5.65
C LYS A 98 -12.06 1.80 -4.99
N SER A 99 -13.30 2.12 -5.37
CA SER A 99 -14.08 3.17 -4.73
C SER A 99 -15.42 2.62 -4.28
N ILE A 100 -15.77 2.85 -3.01
CA ILE A 100 -17.02 2.38 -2.40
C ILE A 100 -17.63 3.54 -1.62
N LYS A 101 -18.90 3.87 -1.89
CA LYS A 101 -19.65 4.92 -1.17
C LYS A 101 -18.85 6.23 -1.00
N SER A 102 -18.10 6.62 -2.02
CA SER A 102 -17.20 7.77 -2.00
C SER A 102 -17.57 8.76 -3.08
N GLN A 103 -17.32 10.05 -2.83
CA GLN A 103 -17.59 11.12 -3.80
C GLN A 103 -16.74 10.94 -5.07
N LEU A 104 -15.50 10.48 -4.92
CA LEU A 104 -14.63 10.07 -6.01
C LEU A 104 -14.99 8.64 -6.46
N PHE A 105 -16.09 8.49 -7.19
CA PHE A 105 -16.62 7.19 -7.59
C PHE A 105 -15.93 6.60 -8.83
N SER A 106 -15.36 7.44 -9.70
CA SER A 106 -14.69 7.00 -10.93
C SER A 106 -13.34 6.36 -10.63
N VAL A 107 -13.30 5.03 -10.70
CA VAL A 107 -12.11 4.24 -10.35
C VAL A 107 -10.96 4.51 -11.32
N SER A 108 -11.23 4.58 -12.63
CA SER A 108 -10.22 4.86 -13.65
C SER A 108 -9.58 6.24 -13.45
N ASP A 109 -10.37 7.24 -13.09
CA ASP A 109 -9.85 8.59 -12.83
C ASP A 109 -9.01 8.61 -11.56
N CYS A 110 -9.43 7.90 -10.50
CA CYS A 110 -8.63 7.76 -9.29
C CYS A 110 -7.28 7.08 -9.59
N GLN A 111 -7.27 6.02 -10.38
CA GLN A 111 -6.03 5.33 -10.78
C GLN A 111 -5.10 6.25 -11.56
N ALA A 112 -5.63 6.99 -12.54
CA ALA A 112 -4.85 7.93 -13.34
C ALA A 112 -4.26 9.06 -12.49
N ILE A 113 -5.05 9.63 -11.58
CA ILE A 113 -4.61 10.69 -10.67
C ILE A 113 -3.53 10.18 -9.71
N VAL A 114 -3.70 9.00 -9.12
CA VAL A 114 -2.71 8.38 -8.23
C VAL A 114 -1.42 8.08 -8.98
N LYS A 115 -1.49 7.46 -10.17
CA LYS A 115 -0.31 7.20 -11.01
C LYS A 115 0.45 8.49 -11.33
N LYS A 116 -0.28 9.55 -11.70
CA LYS A 116 0.30 10.87 -11.97
C LYS A 116 0.98 11.45 -10.72
N ALA A 117 0.33 11.39 -9.56
CA ALA A 117 0.89 11.90 -8.31
C ALA A 117 2.20 11.21 -7.91
N ILE A 118 2.25 9.88 -8.06
CA ILE A 118 3.45 9.08 -7.79
C ILE A 118 4.57 9.48 -8.76
N VAL A 119 4.27 9.54 -10.06
CA VAL A 119 5.26 9.98 -11.07
C VAL A 119 5.82 11.36 -10.72
N GLU A 120 4.97 12.34 -10.40
CA GLU A 120 5.43 13.69 -10.05
C GLU A 120 6.28 13.72 -8.77
N ARG A 121 5.99 12.87 -7.77
CA ARG A 121 6.85 12.72 -6.59
C ARG A 121 8.23 12.14 -6.96
N LEU A 122 8.25 11.10 -7.79
CA LEU A 122 9.49 10.44 -8.19
C LEU A 122 10.35 11.36 -9.07
N LYS A 123 9.74 12.20 -9.93
CA LYS A 123 10.48 13.20 -10.72
C LYS A 123 11.25 14.19 -9.85
N GLU A 124 10.62 14.65 -8.77
CA GLU A 124 11.25 15.55 -7.80
C GLU A 124 12.42 14.89 -7.08
N SER A 125 12.34 13.58 -6.82
CA SER A 125 13.35 12.85 -6.07
C SER A 125 14.53 12.40 -6.94
N TYR A 126 14.26 11.90 -8.15
CA TYR A 126 15.28 11.36 -9.05
C TYR A 126 15.80 12.38 -10.08
N SER A 127 15.23 13.59 -10.13
CA SER A 127 15.61 14.62 -11.12
C SER A 127 15.48 14.16 -12.58
N THR A 128 14.58 13.21 -12.84
CA THR A 128 14.32 12.61 -14.14
C THR A 128 12.94 13.03 -14.65
N THR A 129 12.76 13.16 -15.97
CA THR A 129 11.50 13.59 -16.60
C THR A 129 10.69 12.42 -17.17
N TRP A 130 11.34 11.30 -17.44
CA TRP A 130 10.76 10.12 -18.08
C TRP A 130 11.19 8.84 -17.36
N PHE A 131 10.24 7.99 -17.01
CA PHE A 131 10.49 6.70 -16.37
C PHE A 131 10.29 5.59 -17.39
N GLU A 132 11.32 4.75 -17.60
CA GLU A 132 11.25 3.65 -18.57
C GLU A 132 10.38 2.48 -18.10
N GLU A 133 10.15 2.36 -16.77
CA GLU A 133 9.35 1.29 -16.14
C GLU A 133 9.77 -0.13 -16.56
N THR A 134 11.07 -0.33 -16.82
CA THR A 134 11.68 -1.60 -17.27
C THR A 134 12.08 -2.53 -16.13
N GLY A 135 12.09 -2.02 -14.90
CA GLY A 135 12.52 -2.73 -13.70
C GLY A 135 11.45 -3.66 -13.11
N PRO A 136 11.63 -4.08 -11.84
CA PRO A 136 10.69 -4.96 -11.15
C PRO A 136 9.29 -4.37 -11.04
N ARG A 137 8.28 -5.23 -10.95
CA ARG A 137 6.88 -4.83 -10.85
C ARG A 137 6.43 -4.60 -9.41
N TYR A 138 5.95 -3.39 -9.13
CA TYR A 138 5.40 -2.92 -7.86
C TYR A 138 3.92 -2.60 -8.01
N GLN A 139 3.06 -3.58 -7.71
CA GLN A 139 1.61 -3.34 -7.80
C GLN A 139 1.16 -2.40 -6.67
N ILE A 140 0.57 -1.27 -7.05
CA ILE A 140 -0.02 -0.27 -6.14
C ILE A 140 -1.52 -0.45 -6.08
#